data_AF-A0A453MBH1-F1
#
_entry.id   AF-A0A453MBH1-F1
#
_cell.length_a   1.000
_cell.length_b   1.000
_cell.length_c   1.000
_cell.angle_alpha   90.00
_cell.angle_beta   90.00
_cell.angle_gamma   90.00
#
_symmetry.space_group_name_H-M   'P 1'
#
loop_
_entity.id
_entity.type
_entity.pdbx_description
1 polymer ?
#
loop_
_entity_poly.entity_id
_entity_poly.type
_entity_poly.pdbx_seq_one_letter_code
_entity_poly.pdbx_strand_id
1 'polypeptide(L)'
;TVPSPPDAAARRAAAGKGKKRSAWLAADGSKRWGEAFFLLYTPFWLTLCLGLVVPFKLYERFTELEYLVIGLVSAVPAFLIPLFLVGKADNNRSLKDRYWVKANVWIMVFSYVGNYFLTHYFFTVLGASYTFPSWRMNNVPHTTFLLTHACFLFYHMASNITLRKLRHSTANLSMSLQWLFEVAWILALAYFIAYLETLAISNFPYYEFIDRDIMYTVGSLFYALYFLVSFPMFSRIDEKAEKWSLSRVAIDALGAAMLVTIILDLWRIFLGPIVPIPESRQCAQPGLAWFQKSD
;
A
#
# COMPACT_ATOMS: atom_id res chain seq x y z
N THR A 1 -1.78 12.76 -66.85
CA THR A 1 -2.62 12.06 -65.86
C THR A 1 -2.09 12.35 -64.48
N VAL A 2 -2.76 13.25 -63.75
CA VAL A 2 -2.34 13.67 -62.41
C VAL A 2 -2.68 12.53 -61.43
N PRO A 3 -1.78 12.10 -60.52
CA PRO A 3 -2.11 11.04 -59.56
C PRO A 3 -3.04 11.60 -58.48
N SER A 4 -4.16 10.93 -58.27
CA SER A 4 -5.12 11.23 -57.19
C SER A 4 -4.45 11.07 -55.82
N PRO A 5 -4.71 11.97 -54.85
CA PRO A 5 -4.14 11.85 -53.51
C PRO A 5 -4.72 10.62 -52.80
N PRO A 6 -3.91 9.87 -52.01
CA PRO A 6 -4.40 8.69 -51.31
C PRO A 6 -5.49 9.07 -50.31
N ASP A 7 -6.61 8.34 -50.38
CA ASP A 7 -7.82 8.52 -49.59
C ASP A 7 -7.54 8.78 -48.11
N ALA A 8 -7.99 9.94 -47.62
CA ALA A 8 -8.01 10.26 -46.20
C ALA A 8 -8.76 9.20 -45.36
N ALA A 9 -9.67 8.45 -46.00
CA ALA A 9 -10.34 7.29 -45.43
C ALA A 9 -9.38 6.14 -45.10
N ALA A 10 -8.37 5.87 -45.93
CA ALA A 10 -7.37 4.84 -45.69
C ALA A 10 -6.44 5.21 -44.50
N ARG A 11 -6.12 6.51 -44.33
CA ARG A 11 -5.38 7.01 -43.16
C ARG A 11 -6.20 6.90 -41.87
N ARG A 12 -7.51 7.15 -41.92
CA ARG A 12 -8.43 6.93 -40.79
C ARG A 12 -8.62 5.45 -40.44
N ALA A 13 -8.68 4.57 -41.45
CA ALA A 13 -8.77 3.13 -41.24
C ALA A 13 -7.49 2.55 -40.62
N ALA A 14 -6.31 3.07 -40.99
CA ALA A 14 -5.04 2.68 -40.38
C ALA A 14 -4.88 3.18 -38.93
N ALA A 15 -5.46 4.34 -38.59
CA ALA A 15 -5.53 4.87 -37.22
C ALA A 15 -6.53 4.11 -36.32
N GLY A 16 -7.40 3.28 -36.93
CA GLY A 16 -8.42 2.49 -36.26
C GLY A 16 -8.04 1.05 -35.90
N LYS A 17 -6.79 0.62 -36.11
CA LYS A 17 -6.26 -0.60 -35.47
C LYS A 17 -6.04 -0.30 -33.99
N GLY A 18 -7.15 -0.25 -33.25
CA GLY A 18 -7.18 -0.05 -31.81
C GLY A 18 -6.23 -1.05 -31.16
N LYS A 19 -5.09 -0.54 -30.68
CA LYS A 19 -4.16 -1.31 -29.85
C LYS A 19 -5.00 -1.90 -28.73
N LYS A 20 -5.22 -3.23 -28.72
CA LYS A 20 -6.02 -3.92 -27.70
C LYS A 20 -5.59 -3.36 -26.35
N ARG A 21 -6.48 -2.62 -25.68
CA ARG A 21 -6.17 -2.01 -24.39
C ARG A 21 -5.87 -3.15 -23.42
N SER A 22 -4.74 -3.07 -22.72
CA SER A 22 -4.39 -4.07 -21.72
C SER A 22 -5.49 -4.11 -20.66
N ALA A 23 -5.98 -5.31 -20.34
CA ALA A 23 -6.92 -5.49 -19.23
C ALA A 23 -6.23 -5.37 -17.86
N TRP A 24 -4.89 -5.39 -17.83
CA TRP A 24 -4.08 -5.37 -16.61
C TRP A 24 -3.57 -3.98 -16.27
N LEU A 25 -3.06 -3.24 -17.26
CA LEU A 25 -2.40 -1.95 -17.05
C LEU A 25 -3.33 -0.77 -17.38
N ALA A 26 -3.12 0.35 -16.71
CA ALA A 26 -3.95 1.54 -16.91
C ALA A 26 -3.96 2.05 -18.37
N ALA A 27 -5.09 2.65 -18.77
CA ALA A 27 -5.22 3.30 -20.07
C ALA A 27 -4.36 4.58 -20.13
N ASP A 28 -4.34 5.36 -19.04
CA ASP A 28 -3.48 6.54 -18.92
C ASP A 28 -2.00 6.16 -18.96
N GLY A 29 -1.24 6.89 -19.78
CA GLY A 29 0.18 6.60 -20.00
C GLY A 29 1.08 6.84 -18.78
N SER A 30 0.76 7.84 -17.95
CA SER A 30 1.52 8.15 -16.72
C SER A 30 1.23 7.09 -15.66
N LYS A 31 -0.05 6.78 -15.44
CA LYS A 31 -0.46 5.73 -14.50
C LYS A 31 0.14 4.38 -14.86
N ARG A 32 0.02 3.97 -16.12
CA ARG A 32 0.61 2.71 -16.61
C ARG A 32 2.11 2.64 -16.39
N TRP A 33 2.82 3.73 -16.66
CA TRP A 33 4.27 3.77 -16.46
C TRP A 33 4.62 3.65 -14.98
N GLY A 34 3.95 4.41 -14.10
CA GLY A 34 4.19 4.35 -12.66
C GLY A 34 3.85 2.99 -12.04
N GLU A 35 2.71 2.39 -12.41
CA GLU A 35 2.34 1.02 -11.99
C GLU A 35 3.44 0.01 -12.37
N ALA A 36 3.90 0.05 -13.62
CA ALA A 36 4.96 -0.84 -14.08
C ALA A 36 6.29 -0.58 -13.36
N PHE A 37 6.65 0.69 -13.13
CA PHE A 37 7.86 1.07 -12.41
C PHE A 37 7.86 0.48 -10.99
N PHE A 38 6.82 0.72 -10.20
CA PHE A 38 6.76 0.23 -8.83
C PHE A 38 6.77 -1.30 -8.76
N LEU A 39 6.08 -1.98 -9.67
CA LEU A 39 6.09 -3.45 -9.74
C LEU A 39 7.47 -4.01 -10.11
N LEU A 40 8.19 -3.37 -11.05
CA LEU A 40 9.55 -3.77 -11.44
C LEU A 40 10.58 -3.43 -10.37
N TYR A 41 10.30 -2.44 -9.53
CA TYR A 41 11.14 -2.07 -8.40
C TYR A 41 10.95 -3.02 -7.21
N THR A 42 9.77 -3.63 -7.04
CA THR A 42 9.47 -4.53 -5.91
C THR A 42 10.51 -5.64 -5.70
N PRO A 43 10.97 -6.39 -6.72
CA PRO A 43 11.99 -7.42 -6.53
C PRO A 43 13.26 -6.92 -5.86
N PHE A 44 13.68 -5.67 -6.10
CA PHE A 44 14.92 -5.13 -5.53
C PHE A 44 14.88 -5.11 -4.00
N TRP A 45 13.87 -4.46 -3.40
CA TRP A 45 13.79 -4.35 -1.95
C TRP A 45 13.36 -5.67 -1.29
N LEU A 46 12.55 -6.50 -1.98
CA LEU A 46 12.23 -7.85 -1.49
C LEU A 46 13.46 -8.74 -1.43
N THR A 47 14.31 -8.72 -2.47
CA THR A 47 15.57 -9.47 -2.47
C THR A 47 16.50 -8.94 -1.38
N LEU A 48 16.58 -7.63 -1.17
CA LEU A 48 17.36 -7.06 -0.08
C LEU A 48 16.87 -7.56 1.30
N CYS A 49 15.59 -7.41 1.61
CA CYS A 49 15.05 -7.75 2.92
C CYS A 49 14.91 -9.27 3.14
N LEU A 50 14.18 -9.95 2.25
CA LEU A 50 13.83 -11.37 2.40
C LEU A 50 14.82 -12.33 1.73
N GLY A 51 15.61 -11.86 0.77
CA GLY A 51 16.63 -12.67 0.10
C GLY A 51 18.02 -12.57 0.73
N LEU A 52 18.35 -11.44 1.39
CA LEU A 52 19.67 -11.20 1.97
C LEU A 52 19.61 -10.96 3.49
N VAL A 53 18.90 -9.93 3.96
CA VAL A 53 18.93 -9.56 5.39
C VAL A 53 18.39 -10.67 6.29
N VAL A 54 17.23 -11.23 5.96
CA VAL A 54 16.58 -12.27 6.78
C VAL A 54 17.31 -13.62 6.69
N PRO A 55 17.62 -14.20 5.51
CA PRO A 55 18.23 -15.53 5.42
C PRO A 55 19.64 -15.60 6.01
N PHE A 56 20.43 -14.54 5.83
CA PHE A 56 21.80 -14.47 6.38
C PHE A 56 21.84 -13.90 7.81
N LYS A 57 20.67 -13.61 8.41
CA LYS A 57 20.53 -13.03 9.75
C LYS A 57 21.39 -11.78 9.96
N LEU A 58 21.54 -10.95 8.93
CA LEU A 58 22.37 -9.74 9.00
C LEU A 58 21.84 -8.77 10.07
N TYR A 59 20.53 -8.83 10.31
CA TYR A 59 19.81 -8.06 11.31
C TYR A 59 20.34 -8.24 12.74
N GLU A 60 21.01 -9.35 13.08
CA GLU A 60 21.58 -9.60 14.42
C GLU A 60 22.72 -8.63 14.77
N ARG A 61 23.35 -8.02 13.76
CA ARG A 61 24.50 -7.12 13.92
C ARG A 61 24.15 -5.66 13.66
N PHE A 62 22.89 -5.39 13.31
CA PHE A 62 22.47 -4.04 12.96
C PHE A 62 22.31 -3.18 14.21
N THR A 63 22.83 -1.97 14.15
CA THR A 63 22.48 -0.87 15.03
C THR A 63 21.31 -0.09 14.43
N GLU A 64 20.88 0.96 15.13
CA GLU A 64 19.82 1.86 14.69
C GLU A 64 20.07 2.40 13.26
N LEU A 65 21.33 2.66 12.92
CA LEU A 65 21.71 3.21 11.63
C LEU A 65 21.50 2.20 10.49
N GLU A 66 21.97 0.96 10.63
CA GLU A 66 21.81 -0.05 9.58
C GLU A 66 20.32 -0.34 9.32
N TYR A 67 19.51 -0.41 10.37
CA TYR A 67 18.06 -0.54 10.22
C TYR A 67 17.46 0.65 9.46
N LEU A 68 17.85 1.89 9.78
CA LEU A 68 17.37 3.06 9.04
C LEU A 68 17.79 3.01 7.57
N VAL A 69 19.05 2.64 7.30
CA VAL A 69 19.61 2.54 5.94
C VAL A 69 18.84 1.50 5.11
N ILE A 70 18.48 0.35 5.67
CA ILE A 70 17.63 -0.65 4.98
C ILE A 70 16.28 -0.05 4.58
N GLY A 71 15.66 0.70 5.49
CA GLY A 71 14.41 1.41 5.19
C GLY A 71 14.59 2.44 4.08
N LEU A 72 15.64 3.26 4.14
CA LEU A 72 15.92 4.31 3.16
C LEU A 72 16.22 3.74 1.77
N VAL A 73 17.09 2.73 1.69
CA VAL A 73 17.42 2.04 0.43
C VAL A 73 16.18 1.38 -0.18
N SER A 74 15.22 0.96 0.63
CA SER A 74 13.97 0.39 0.14
C SER A 74 12.96 1.44 -0.34
N ALA A 75 12.84 2.58 0.35
CA ALA A 75 11.79 3.57 0.06
C ALA A 75 12.24 4.70 -0.88
N VAL A 76 13.44 5.27 -0.69
CA VAL A 76 13.92 6.47 -1.39
C VAL A 76 14.01 6.27 -2.91
N PRO A 77 14.44 5.12 -3.45
CA PRO A 77 14.49 4.93 -4.90
C PRO A 77 13.12 5.01 -5.59
N ALA A 78 12.02 4.78 -4.87
CA ALA A 78 10.66 4.96 -5.38
C ALA A 78 10.34 6.44 -5.73
N PHE A 79 11.15 7.38 -5.22
CA PHE A 79 11.10 8.81 -5.53
C PHE A 79 12.21 9.22 -6.49
N LEU A 80 13.45 8.75 -6.26
CA LEU A 80 14.61 9.21 -7.02
C LEU A 80 14.65 8.62 -8.44
N ILE A 81 14.40 7.32 -8.61
CA ILE A 81 14.52 6.69 -9.93
C ILE A 81 13.54 7.32 -10.94
N PRO A 82 12.26 7.57 -10.62
CA PRO A 82 11.32 8.22 -11.54
C PRO A 82 11.63 9.68 -11.90
N LEU A 83 12.52 10.35 -11.16
CA LEU A 83 13.00 11.69 -11.53
C LEU A 83 13.96 11.62 -12.72
N PHE A 84 14.78 10.56 -12.80
CA PHE A 84 15.79 10.39 -13.85
C PHE A 84 15.27 9.51 -15.00
N LEU A 85 14.53 8.45 -14.71
CA LEU A 85 13.90 7.58 -15.70
C LEU A 85 12.47 8.05 -15.95
N VAL A 86 12.31 9.11 -16.75
CA VAL A 86 10.99 9.70 -17.02
C VAL A 86 10.22 8.87 -18.05
N GLY A 87 9.00 8.48 -17.73
CA GLY A 87 8.10 7.80 -18.67
C GLY A 87 7.75 8.68 -19.87
N LYS A 88 7.60 8.10 -21.07
CA LYS A 88 7.29 8.84 -22.30
C LYS A 88 6.05 9.74 -22.19
N ALA A 89 5.06 9.32 -21.40
CA ALA A 89 3.83 10.09 -21.17
C ALA A 89 4.02 11.29 -20.21
N ASP A 90 5.13 11.33 -19.47
CA ASP A 90 5.46 12.30 -18.43
C ASP A 90 6.52 13.32 -18.83
N ASN A 91 7.17 13.15 -20.00
CA ASN A 91 8.25 14.03 -20.47
C ASN A 91 7.90 15.53 -20.45
N ASN A 92 6.64 15.88 -20.71
CA ASN A 92 6.16 17.28 -20.71
C ASN A 92 5.20 17.58 -19.55
N ARG A 93 5.12 16.70 -18.54
CA ARG A 93 4.24 16.88 -17.39
C ARG A 93 5.02 17.41 -16.20
N SER A 94 4.42 18.36 -15.50
CA SER A 94 4.89 18.81 -14.19
C SER A 94 4.81 17.67 -13.18
N LEU A 95 5.68 17.66 -12.16
CA LEU A 95 5.75 16.56 -11.18
C LEU A 95 4.40 16.28 -10.52
N LYS A 96 3.63 17.31 -10.16
CA LYS A 96 2.30 17.18 -9.55
C LYS A 96 1.28 16.43 -10.42
N ASP A 97 1.49 16.39 -11.73
CA ASP A 97 0.59 15.75 -12.69
C ASP A 97 1.04 14.32 -13.06
N ARG A 98 2.19 13.87 -12.55
CA ARG A 98 2.71 12.51 -12.77
C ARG A 98 2.10 11.55 -11.75
N TYR A 99 1.63 10.41 -12.23
CA TYR A 99 0.97 9.42 -11.37
C TYR A 99 1.90 8.91 -10.25
N TRP A 100 3.17 8.66 -10.54
CA TRP A 100 4.10 8.14 -9.53
C TRP A 100 4.28 9.09 -8.34
N VAL A 101 4.18 10.41 -8.55
CA VAL A 101 4.19 11.40 -7.46
C VAL A 101 2.92 11.29 -6.64
N LYS A 102 1.76 11.23 -7.28
CA LYS A 102 0.46 11.08 -6.61
C LYS A 102 0.38 9.77 -5.82
N ALA A 103 0.84 8.66 -6.39
CA ALA A 103 0.91 7.37 -5.72
C ALA A 103 1.77 7.43 -4.46
N ASN A 104 2.98 8.00 -4.56
CA ASN A 104 3.84 8.20 -3.40
C ASN A 104 3.20 9.11 -2.34
N VAL A 105 2.57 10.23 -2.73
CA VAL A 105 1.89 11.12 -1.77
C VAL A 105 0.77 10.41 -1.04
N TRP A 106 -0.08 9.66 -1.77
CA TRP A 106 -1.17 8.91 -1.16
C TRP A 106 -0.65 7.89 -0.14
N ILE A 107 0.34 7.09 -0.53
CA ILE A 107 0.91 6.04 0.32
C ILE A 107 1.66 6.65 1.51
N MET A 108 2.39 7.74 1.31
CA MET A 108 3.10 8.44 2.39
C MET A 108 2.12 8.92 3.46
N VAL A 109 1.01 9.57 3.05
CA VAL A 109 -0.01 10.05 3.98
C VAL A 109 -0.69 8.88 4.70
N PHE A 110 -1.15 7.88 3.94
CA PHE A 110 -1.87 6.75 4.51
C PHE A 110 -1.00 5.90 5.44
N SER A 111 0.23 5.58 5.03
CA SER A 111 1.18 4.80 5.83
C SER A 111 1.71 5.57 7.04
N TYR A 112 1.88 6.89 6.94
CA TYR A 112 2.23 7.72 8.10
C TYR A 112 1.13 7.69 9.14
N VAL A 113 -0.14 7.86 8.73
CA VAL A 113 -1.27 7.79 9.67
C VAL A 113 -1.34 6.39 10.30
N GLY A 114 -1.23 5.35 9.47
CA GLY A 114 -1.18 3.96 9.93
C GLY A 114 -0.10 3.70 10.98
N ASN A 115 1.15 4.04 10.67
CA ASN A 115 2.29 3.80 11.57
C ASN A 115 2.28 4.71 12.81
N TYR A 116 1.88 5.97 12.68
CA TYR A 116 1.96 6.92 13.79
C TYR A 116 0.76 6.82 14.73
N PHE A 117 -0.47 6.81 14.19
CA PHE A 117 -1.70 6.87 15.00
C PHE A 117 -2.30 5.48 15.22
N LEU A 118 -2.38 4.65 14.18
CA LEU A 118 -3.16 3.40 14.25
C LEU A 118 -2.32 2.19 14.73
N THR A 119 -0.98 2.29 14.75
CA THR A 119 -0.14 1.23 15.33
C THR A 119 -0.40 1.02 16.82
N HIS A 120 -1.02 1.98 17.52
CA HIS A 120 -1.53 1.74 18.86
C HIS A 120 -2.45 0.51 18.91
N TYR A 121 -3.31 0.28 17.91
CA TYR A 121 -4.14 -0.93 17.85
C TYR A 121 -3.31 -2.20 17.69
N PHE A 122 -2.15 -2.16 17.03
CA PHE A 122 -1.27 -3.33 16.94
C PHE A 122 -0.71 -3.69 18.32
N PHE A 123 -0.40 -2.69 19.13
CA PHE A 123 0.11 -2.92 20.47
C PHE A 123 -0.99 -3.40 21.43
N THR A 124 -2.16 -2.73 21.43
CA THR A 124 -3.20 -2.99 22.43
C THR A 124 -4.28 -3.99 22.01
N VAL A 125 -4.47 -4.22 20.71
CA VAL A 125 -5.44 -5.22 20.20
C VAL A 125 -4.71 -6.50 19.81
N LEU A 126 -3.60 -6.39 19.07
CA LEU A 126 -2.87 -7.54 18.55
C LEU A 126 -1.77 -8.06 19.50
N GLY A 127 -1.37 -7.28 20.51
CA GLY A 127 -0.29 -7.66 21.41
C GLY A 127 1.09 -7.69 20.73
N ALA A 128 1.28 -6.90 19.68
CA ALA A 128 2.55 -6.81 18.96
C ALA A 128 3.53 -5.85 19.65
N SER A 129 4.83 -6.04 19.45
CA SER A 129 5.86 -5.10 19.90
C SER A 129 7.15 -5.20 19.07
N TYR A 130 7.81 -4.07 18.84
CA TYR A 130 9.13 -4.05 18.20
C TYR A 130 10.24 -3.98 19.25
N THR A 131 11.24 -4.87 19.17
CA THR A 131 12.34 -4.95 20.16
C THR A 131 13.74 -4.71 19.58
N PHE A 132 13.86 -4.51 18.27
CA PHE A 132 15.16 -4.21 17.64
C PHE A 132 15.62 -2.76 17.88
N PRO A 133 16.95 -2.50 17.81
CA PRO A 133 17.52 -1.16 17.86
C PRO A 133 16.95 -0.26 16.78
N SER A 134 16.33 0.86 17.16
CA SER A 134 15.89 1.85 16.18
C SER A 134 15.64 3.21 16.81
N TRP A 135 15.79 4.26 16.01
CA TRP A 135 15.14 5.53 16.30
C TRP A 135 13.63 5.38 16.15
N ARG A 136 12.89 5.88 17.15
CA ARG A 136 11.45 5.63 17.27
C ARG A 136 10.65 6.91 17.33
N MET A 137 9.44 6.83 16.80
CA MET A 137 8.42 7.85 16.92
C MET A 137 7.14 7.16 17.36
N ASN A 138 6.58 7.59 18.50
CA ASN A 138 5.44 6.92 19.14
C ASN A 138 5.64 5.40 19.33
N ASN A 139 6.82 5.00 19.82
CA ASN A 139 7.27 3.60 19.99
C ASN A 139 7.43 2.78 18.69
N VAL A 140 7.19 3.39 17.52
CA VAL A 140 7.33 2.75 16.22
C VAL A 140 8.71 3.08 15.60
N PRO A 141 9.50 2.06 15.22
CA PRO A 141 10.79 2.24 14.55
C PRO A 141 10.69 3.03 13.24
N HIS A 142 11.57 4.00 12.98
CA HIS A 142 11.58 4.76 11.71
C HIS A 142 11.71 3.85 10.48
N THR A 143 12.43 2.73 10.62
CA THR A 143 12.55 1.73 9.56
C THR A 143 11.21 1.15 9.13
N THR A 144 10.25 0.96 10.04
CA THR A 144 8.95 0.40 9.67
C THR A 144 8.15 1.40 8.85
N PHE A 145 8.18 2.71 9.16
CA PHE A 145 7.55 3.73 8.30
C PHE A 145 8.05 3.66 6.85
N LEU A 146 9.36 3.51 6.67
CA LEU A 146 9.99 3.44 5.35
C LEU A 146 9.68 2.13 4.63
N LEU A 147 9.77 0.99 5.32
CA LEU A 147 9.43 -0.32 4.74
C LEU A 147 7.94 -0.42 4.43
N THR A 148 7.05 0.07 5.29
CA THR A 148 5.62 0.15 5.03
C THR A 148 5.35 0.94 3.74
N HIS A 149 6.04 2.05 3.51
CA HIS A 149 5.89 2.81 2.26
C HIS A 149 6.21 1.96 1.02
N ALA A 150 7.34 1.26 1.03
CA ALA A 150 7.76 0.38 -0.07
C ALA A 150 6.78 -0.81 -0.27
N CYS A 151 6.41 -1.48 0.82
CA CYS A 151 5.43 -2.57 0.84
C CYS A 151 4.07 -2.10 0.31
N PHE A 152 3.56 -0.98 0.80
CA PHE A 152 2.24 -0.48 0.43
C PHE A 152 2.20 -0.06 -1.04
N LEU A 153 3.25 0.56 -1.59
CA LEU A 153 3.32 0.79 -3.03
C LEU A 153 3.11 -0.52 -3.80
N PHE A 154 3.81 -1.60 -3.42
CA PHE A 154 3.65 -2.90 -4.06
C PHE A 154 2.22 -3.46 -3.91
N TYR A 155 1.67 -3.50 -2.69
CA TYR A 155 0.34 -4.06 -2.43
C TYR A 155 -0.74 -3.35 -3.23
N HIS A 156 -0.65 -2.01 -3.30
CA HIS A 156 -1.63 -1.19 -3.98
C HIS A 156 -1.45 -1.22 -5.52
N MET A 157 -0.24 -1.43 -6.04
CA MET A 157 -0.08 -1.72 -7.47
C MET A 157 -0.65 -3.09 -7.83
N ALA A 158 -0.41 -4.11 -7.01
CA ALA A 158 -0.95 -5.46 -7.20
C ALA A 158 -2.49 -5.45 -7.15
N SER A 159 -3.09 -4.69 -6.21
CA SER A 159 -4.54 -4.53 -6.15
C SER A 159 -5.10 -3.79 -7.37
N ASN A 160 -4.45 -2.71 -7.82
CA ASN A 160 -4.89 -1.99 -9.03
C ASN A 160 -4.94 -2.89 -10.26
N ILE A 161 -3.88 -3.66 -10.54
CA ILE A 161 -3.82 -4.49 -11.76
C ILE A 161 -4.83 -5.64 -11.70
N THR A 162 -5.04 -6.23 -10.52
CA THR A 162 -5.97 -7.37 -10.35
C THR A 162 -7.42 -6.91 -10.35
N LEU A 163 -7.76 -5.81 -9.67
CA LEU A 163 -9.10 -5.21 -9.71
C LEU A 163 -9.48 -4.77 -11.12
N ARG A 164 -8.54 -4.18 -11.86
CA ARG A 164 -8.77 -3.80 -13.26
C ARG A 164 -9.04 -5.01 -14.14
N LYS A 165 -8.24 -6.07 -13.98
CA LYS A 165 -8.43 -7.33 -14.70
C LYS A 165 -9.77 -7.98 -14.37
N LEU A 166 -10.15 -7.98 -13.09
CA LEU A 166 -11.43 -8.51 -12.61
C LEU A 166 -12.59 -7.76 -13.25
N ARG A 167 -12.63 -6.42 -13.12
CA ARG A 167 -13.66 -5.55 -13.72
C ARG A 167 -13.80 -5.75 -15.23
N HIS A 168 -12.69 -5.94 -15.93
CA HIS A 168 -12.73 -6.27 -17.36
C HIS A 168 -13.33 -7.66 -17.62
N SER A 169 -13.03 -8.65 -16.76
CA SER A 169 -13.49 -10.02 -16.93
C SER A 169 -14.96 -10.21 -16.56
N THR A 170 -15.48 -9.37 -15.67
CA THR A 170 -16.88 -9.38 -15.21
C THR A 170 -17.76 -8.36 -15.93
N ALA A 171 -17.24 -7.60 -16.89
CA ALA A 171 -17.95 -6.47 -17.52
C ALA A 171 -19.29 -6.83 -18.18
N ASN A 172 -19.45 -8.09 -18.62
CA ASN A 172 -20.67 -8.58 -19.26
C ASN A 172 -21.69 -9.21 -18.27
N LEU A 173 -21.36 -9.29 -16.98
CA LEU A 173 -22.24 -9.83 -15.95
C LEU A 173 -23.21 -8.76 -15.45
N SER A 174 -24.26 -9.17 -14.74
CA SER A 174 -25.18 -8.24 -14.07
C SER A 174 -24.46 -7.40 -13.03
N MET A 175 -24.98 -6.21 -12.74
CA MET A 175 -24.39 -5.27 -11.78
C MET A 175 -24.18 -5.90 -10.40
N SER A 176 -25.15 -6.68 -9.91
CA SER A 176 -25.05 -7.37 -8.62
C SER A 176 -23.90 -8.39 -8.58
N LEU A 177 -23.68 -9.12 -9.69
CA LEU A 177 -22.57 -10.07 -9.79
C LEU A 177 -21.22 -9.34 -9.87
N GLN A 178 -21.14 -8.23 -10.61
CA GLN A 178 -19.92 -7.41 -10.65
C GLN A 178 -19.53 -6.92 -9.26
N TRP A 179 -20.49 -6.40 -8.49
CA TRP A 179 -20.28 -5.98 -7.11
C TRP A 179 -19.85 -7.15 -6.21
N LEU A 180 -20.53 -8.29 -6.32
CA LEU A 180 -20.18 -9.49 -5.54
C LEU A 180 -18.74 -9.93 -5.80
N PHE A 181 -18.33 -10.03 -7.07
CA PHE A 181 -16.96 -10.40 -7.43
C PHE A 181 -15.94 -9.37 -6.95
N GLU A 182 -16.23 -8.08 -7.10
CA GLU A 182 -15.31 -7.02 -6.67
C GLU A 182 -15.11 -7.03 -5.15
N VAL A 183 -16.19 -7.11 -4.38
CA VAL A 183 -16.12 -7.20 -2.90
C VAL A 183 -15.40 -8.47 -2.46
N ALA A 184 -15.76 -9.63 -3.03
CA ALA A 184 -15.12 -10.90 -2.70
C ALA A 184 -13.62 -10.87 -3.00
N TRP A 185 -13.21 -10.27 -4.12
CA TRP A 185 -11.81 -10.15 -4.49
C TRP A 185 -11.04 -9.21 -3.57
N ILE A 186 -11.62 -8.06 -3.19
CA ILE A 186 -10.98 -7.14 -2.24
C ILE A 186 -10.77 -7.84 -0.90
N LEU A 187 -11.78 -8.54 -0.38
CA LEU A 187 -11.68 -9.29 0.87
C LEU A 187 -10.59 -10.37 0.80
N ALA A 188 -10.60 -11.18 -0.25
CA ALA A 188 -9.63 -12.25 -0.45
C ALA A 188 -8.20 -11.71 -0.58
N LEU A 189 -8.00 -10.68 -1.41
CA LEU A 189 -6.69 -10.08 -1.62
C LEU A 189 -6.16 -9.35 -0.38
N ALA A 190 -7.03 -8.62 0.33
CA ALA A 190 -6.67 -7.92 1.57
C ALA A 190 -6.18 -8.91 2.62
N TYR A 191 -6.94 -9.99 2.85
CA TYR A 191 -6.55 -11.04 3.79
C TYR A 191 -5.28 -11.76 3.35
N PHE A 192 -5.18 -12.10 2.07
CA PHE A 192 -4.00 -12.79 1.52
C PHE A 192 -2.72 -11.97 1.69
N ILE A 193 -2.75 -10.66 1.40
CA ILE A 193 -1.59 -9.78 1.57
C ILE A 193 -1.24 -9.63 3.05
N ALA A 194 -2.22 -9.40 3.92
CA ALA A 194 -1.99 -9.29 5.36
C ALA A 194 -1.37 -10.57 5.92
N TYR A 195 -1.89 -11.74 5.54
CA TYR A 195 -1.36 -13.04 5.94
C TYR A 195 0.08 -13.25 5.43
N LEU A 196 0.35 -12.96 4.16
CA LEU A 196 1.71 -13.08 3.60
C LEU A 196 2.71 -12.16 4.30
N GLU A 197 2.31 -10.96 4.69
CA GLU A 197 3.18 -10.04 5.43
C GLU A 197 3.48 -10.61 6.83
N THR A 198 2.46 -11.08 7.55
CA THR A 198 2.66 -11.75 8.86
C THR A 198 3.58 -12.97 8.72
N LEU A 199 3.39 -13.76 7.66
CA LEU A 199 4.26 -14.91 7.36
C LEU A 199 5.69 -14.48 6.99
N ALA A 200 5.86 -13.42 6.21
CA ALA A 200 7.19 -12.93 5.82
C ALA A 200 8.00 -12.45 7.03
N ILE A 201 7.33 -11.88 8.05
CA ILE A 201 7.99 -11.38 9.26
C ILE A 201 8.09 -12.46 10.36
N SER A 202 7.43 -13.62 10.20
CA SER A 202 7.46 -14.73 11.18
C SER A 202 8.86 -15.14 11.64
N ASN A 203 9.85 -15.06 10.75
CA ASN A 203 11.24 -15.43 10.98
C ASN A 203 12.11 -14.29 11.53
N PHE A 204 11.54 -13.10 11.70
CA PHE A 204 12.24 -11.97 12.31
C PHE A 204 11.91 -11.93 13.82
N PRO A 205 12.89 -12.20 14.70
CA PRO A 205 12.62 -12.41 16.12
C PRO A 205 12.23 -11.12 16.86
N TYR A 206 12.59 -9.95 16.31
CA TYR A 206 12.40 -8.65 16.98
C TYR A 206 11.10 -7.94 16.63
N TYR A 207 10.20 -8.62 15.93
CA TYR A 207 8.78 -8.26 15.89
C TYR A 207 8.02 -9.32 16.67
N GLU A 208 7.76 -9.01 17.94
CA GLU A 208 7.21 -9.94 18.90
C GLU A 208 5.69 -9.88 18.89
N PHE A 209 5.08 -11.04 19.06
CA PHE A 209 3.65 -11.22 19.30
C PHE A 209 3.48 -12.07 20.54
N ILE A 210 2.51 -11.73 21.39
CA ILE A 210 2.16 -12.52 22.58
C ILE A 210 1.74 -13.95 22.16
N ASP A 211 0.90 -14.06 21.13
CA ASP A 211 0.49 -15.32 20.54
C ASP A 211 0.61 -15.23 19.01
N ARG A 212 1.52 -16.02 18.44
CA ARG A 212 1.78 -16.01 16.99
C ARG A 212 0.67 -16.70 16.20
N ASP A 213 0.04 -17.74 16.74
CA ASP A 213 -0.98 -18.53 16.03
C ASP A 213 -2.27 -17.71 15.88
N ILE A 214 -2.66 -17.01 16.95
CA ILE A 214 -3.77 -16.05 16.91
C ILE A 214 -3.43 -14.86 16.01
N MET A 215 -2.19 -14.39 16.01
CA MET A 215 -1.75 -13.31 15.10
C MET A 215 -1.87 -13.75 13.62
N TYR A 216 -1.47 -14.97 13.26
CA TYR A 216 -1.56 -15.43 11.87
C TYR A 216 -3.00 -15.54 11.37
N THR A 217 -3.95 -15.85 12.25
CA THR A 217 -5.35 -16.05 11.87
C THR A 217 -6.18 -14.77 12.05
N VAL A 218 -6.46 -14.40 13.30
CA VAL A 218 -7.31 -13.24 13.64
C VAL A 218 -6.55 -11.93 13.47
N GLY A 219 -5.26 -11.90 13.81
CA GLY A 219 -4.43 -10.70 13.64
C GLY A 219 -4.28 -10.28 12.17
N SER A 220 -4.07 -11.25 11.27
CA SER A 220 -4.07 -11.00 9.82
C SER A 220 -5.41 -10.46 9.32
N LEU A 221 -6.54 -10.95 9.86
CA LEU A 221 -7.87 -10.40 9.53
C LEU A 221 -8.01 -8.95 10.00
N PHE A 222 -7.58 -8.63 11.22
CA PHE A 222 -7.60 -7.26 11.74
C PHE A 222 -6.73 -6.34 10.87
N TYR A 223 -5.53 -6.78 10.50
CA TYR A 223 -4.66 -6.01 9.64
C TYR A 223 -5.21 -5.85 8.21
N ALA A 224 -5.90 -6.87 7.67
CA ALA A 224 -6.55 -6.81 6.37
C ALA A 224 -7.59 -5.67 6.25
N LEU A 225 -8.12 -5.15 7.37
CA LEU A 225 -9.05 -4.02 7.39
C LEU A 225 -8.43 -2.74 6.79
N TYR A 226 -7.11 -2.57 6.89
CA TYR A 226 -6.40 -1.49 6.19
C TYR A 226 -6.63 -1.60 4.68
N PHE A 227 -6.38 -2.79 4.14
CA PHE A 227 -6.40 -3.06 2.71
C PHE A 227 -7.82 -3.14 2.14
N LEU A 228 -8.78 -3.60 2.95
CA LEU A 228 -10.20 -3.60 2.60
C LEU A 228 -10.68 -2.20 2.18
N VAL A 229 -10.20 -1.16 2.88
CA VAL A 229 -10.50 0.24 2.56
C VAL A 229 -9.51 0.79 1.53
N SER A 230 -8.21 0.59 1.74
CA SER A 230 -7.18 1.31 0.98
C SER A 230 -7.10 0.88 -0.48
N PHE A 231 -7.33 -0.39 -0.81
CA PHE A 231 -7.30 -0.89 -2.18
C PHE A 231 -8.33 -0.22 -3.10
N PRO A 232 -9.64 -0.25 -2.80
CA PRO A 232 -10.61 0.43 -3.65
C PRO A 232 -10.38 1.95 -3.69
N MET A 233 -9.99 2.56 -2.56
CA MET A 233 -9.72 4.01 -2.48
C MET A 233 -8.57 4.44 -3.39
N PHE A 234 -7.41 3.80 -3.25
CA PHE A 234 -6.20 4.07 -4.03
C PHE A 234 -6.40 3.80 -5.53
N SER A 235 -7.19 2.78 -5.87
CA SER A 235 -7.43 2.41 -7.28
C SER A 235 -8.01 3.53 -8.12
N ARG A 236 -8.66 4.52 -7.50
CA ARG A 236 -9.33 5.64 -8.19
C ARG A 236 -8.37 6.71 -8.70
N ILE A 237 -7.15 6.82 -8.15
CA ILE A 237 -6.17 7.85 -8.53
C ILE A 237 -5.91 7.77 -10.04
N ASP A 238 -6.31 8.80 -10.79
CA ASP A 238 -6.15 8.92 -12.24
C ASP A 238 -6.61 7.69 -13.08
N GLU A 239 -7.53 6.86 -12.55
CA GLU A 239 -8.03 5.67 -13.24
C GLU A 239 -9.00 6.01 -14.38
N LYS A 240 -9.83 7.04 -14.14
CA LYS A 240 -10.78 7.56 -15.11
C LYS A 240 -10.18 8.76 -15.85
N ALA A 241 -10.97 9.38 -16.73
CA ALA A 241 -10.55 10.55 -17.50
C ALA A 241 -10.17 11.75 -16.61
N GLU A 242 -10.86 11.90 -15.47
CA GLU A 242 -10.58 12.94 -14.48
C GLU A 242 -9.18 12.77 -13.86
N LYS A 243 -8.40 13.86 -13.84
CA LYS A 243 -7.08 13.91 -13.23
C LYS A 243 -7.15 14.53 -11.85
N TRP A 244 -6.55 13.85 -10.87
CA TRP A 244 -6.56 14.29 -9.48
C TRP A 244 -5.45 15.32 -9.23
N SER A 245 -5.75 16.36 -8.47
CA SER A 245 -4.73 17.23 -7.89
C SER A 245 -4.02 16.54 -6.73
N LEU A 246 -2.82 17.01 -6.35
CA LEU A 246 -2.14 16.51 -5.15
C LEU A 246 -2.94 16.73 -3.86
N SER A 247 -3.68 17.85 -3.77
CA SER A 247 -4.55 18.12 -2.61
C SER A 247 -5.66 17.07 -2.49
N ARG A 248 -6.32 16.73 -3.61
CA ARG A 248 -7.33 15.67 -3.61
C ARG A 248 -6.74 14.33 -3.22
N VAL A 249 -5.54 13.99 -3.73
CA VAL A 249 -4.84 12.75 -3.36
C VAL A 249 -4.57 12.69 -1.86
N ALA A 250 -4.08 13.76 -1.25
CA ALA A 250 -3.81 13.82 0.18
C ALA A 250 -5.09 13.74 1.03
N ILE A 251 -6.13 14.49 0.66
CA ILE A 251 -7.44 14.46 1.33
C ILE A 251 -8.07 13.06 1.24
N ASP A 252 -7.97 12.41 0.08
CA ASP A 252 -8.49 11.07 -0.13
C ASP A 252 -7.77 10.03 0.73
N ALA A 253 -6.44 10.13 0.84
CA ALA A 253 -5.64 9.26 1.70
C ALA A 253 -5.99 9.45 3.19
N LEU A 254 -6.19 10.70 3.64
CA LEU A 254 -6.66 11.00 5.00
C LEU A 254 -8.05 10.43 5.25
N GLY A 255 -8.97 10.57 4.29
CA GLY A 255 -10.32 9.99 4.38
C GLY A 255 -10.29 8.46 4.47
N ALA A 256 -9.44 7.80 3.67
CA ALA A 256 -9.22 6.37 3.76
C ALA A 256 -8.67 5.96 5.13
N ALA A 257 -7.67 6.68 5.65
CA ALA A 257 -7.08 6.41 6.95
C ALA A 257 -8.08 6.59 8.10
N MET A 258 -8.94 7.62 8.03
CA MET A 258 -9.99 7.84 9.02
C MET A 258 -11.03 6.72 9.00
N LEU A 259 -11.44 6.25 7.80
CA LEU A 259 -12.37 5.13 7.70
C LEU A 259 -11.77 3.84 8.28
N VAL A 260 -10.49 3.55 8.02
CA VAL A 260 -9.78 2.44 8.68
C VAL A 260 -9.81 2.64 10.19
N THR A 261 -9.47 3.83 10.69
CA THR A 261 -9.48 4.15 12.12
C THR A 261 -10.82 3.81 12.76
N ILE A 262 -11.94 4.23 12.14
CA ILE A 262 -13.29 3.94 12.63
C ILE A 262 -13.52 2.43 12.72
N ILE A 263 -13.17 1.67 11.68
CA ILE A 263 -13.38 0.21 11.64
C ILE A 263 -12.53 -0.49 12.71
N LEU A 264 -11.25 -0.10 12.87
CA LEU A 264 -10.38 -0.65 13.91
C LEU A 264 -10.89 -0.30 15.31
N ASP A 265 -11.44 0.89 15.49
CA ASP A 265 -11.96 1.32 16.78
C ASP A 265 -13.25 0.58 17.15
N LEU A 266 -14.13 0.34 16.19
CA LEU A 266 -15.31 -0.51 16.37
C LEU A 266 -14.88 -1.92 16.78
N TRP A 267 -13.86 -2.50 16.13
CA TRP A 267 -13.32 -3.78 16.57
C TRP A 267 -12.82 -3.73 18.02
N ARG A 268 -12.00 -2.73 18.36
CA ARG A 268 -11.48 -2.54 19.72
C ARG A 268 -12.61 -2.46 20.76
N ILE A 269 -13.67 -1.72 20.47
CA ILE A 269 -14.79 -1.50 21.41
C ILE A 269 -15.68 -2.73 21.55
N PHE A 270 -16.03 -3.38 20.44
CA PHE A 270 -17.02 -4.47 20.45
C PHE A 270 -16.43 -5.86 20.62
N LEU A 271 -15.20 -6.08 20.16
CA LEU A 271 -14.53 -7.39 20.20
C LEU A 271 -13.34 -7.43 21.16
N GLY A 272 -12.68 -6.28 21.38
CA GLY A 272 -11.54 -6.18 22.29
C GLY A 272 -10.23 -6.76 21.74
N PRO A 273 -9.19 -6.88 22.59
CA PRO A 273 -7.92 -7.50 22.26
C PRO A 273 -8.08 -8.99 21.91
N ILE A 274 -7.26 -9.47 20.98
CA ILE A 274 -7.30 -10.89 20.56
C ILE A 274 -6.46 -11.80 21.47
N VAL A 275 -5.69 -11.20 22.38
CA VAL A 275 -4.82 -11.87 23.35
C VAL A 275 -4.89 -11.14 24.71
N PRO A 276 -4.61 -11.82 25.83
CA PRO A 276 -4.45 -11.15 27.12
C PRO A 276 -3.28 -10.17 27.08
N ILE A 277 -3.57 -8.87 27.15
CA ILE A 277 -2.54 -7.83 27.18
C ILE A 277 -2.07 -7.66 28.63
N PRO A 278 -0.75 -7.80 28.94
CA PRO A 278 -0.23 -7.58 30.29
C PRO A 278 -0.56 -6.17 30.79
N GLU A 279 -0.81 -6.01 32.09
CA GLU A 279 -1.15 -4.70 32.71
C GLU A 279 -0.12 -3.60 32.40
N SER A 280 1.17 -3.95 32.25
CA SER A 280 2.23 -3.02 31.84
C SER A 280 2.12 -2.50 30.41
N ARG A 281 1.34 -3.17 29.55
CA ARG A 281 1.04 -2.80 28.16
C ARG A 281 -0.43 -2.40 27.97
N GLN A 282 -1.25 -2.53 29.00
CA GLN A 282 -2.60 -1.97 29.00
C GLN A 282 -2.46 -0.44 29.08
N CYS A 283 -3.16 0.29 28.20
CA CYS A 283 -3.30 1.73 28.39
C CYS A 283 -3.91 1.96 29.77
N ALA A 284 -3.17 2.60 30.66
CA ALA A 284 -3.61 2.88 32.03
C ALA A 284 -4.84 3.81 32.10
N GLN A 285 -5.36 4.31 30.97
CA GLN A 285 -6.49 5.21 30.91
C GLN A 285 -7.36 4.94 29.67
N PRO A 286 -8.69 4.93 29.79
CA PRO A 286 -9.60 4.95 28.65
C PRO A 286 -9.52 6.34 27.97
N GLY A 287 -8.70 6.47 26.93
CA GLY A 287 -8.55 7.73 26.19
C GLY A 287 -7.54 7.65 25.03
N LEU A 288 -7.51 8.67 24.18
CA LEU A 288 -6.47 8.84 23.15
C LEU A 288 -5.12 9.11 23.84
N ALA A 289 -4.03 8.52 23.38
CA ALA A 289 -2.71 8.53 24.03
C ALA A 289 -2.14 9.94 24.33
N TRP A 290 -2.67 11.00 23.72
CA TRP A 290 -2.26 12.40 23.91
C TRP A 290 -3.14 13.20 24.88
N PHE A 291 -4.22 12.62 25.40
CA PHE A 291 -4.96 13.19 26.54
C PHE A 291 -4.38 12.63 27.83
N GLN A 292 -3.14 13.03 28.14
CA GLN A 292 -2.63 12.85 29.49
C GLN A 292 -3.30 13.90 30.38
N LYS A 293 -4.12 13.46 31.34
CA LYS A 293 -4.37 14.26 32.52
C LYS A 293 -3.05 14.29 33.29
N SER A 294 -2.39 15.44 33.29
CA SER A 294 -1.36 15.74 34.28
C SER A 294 -2.08 15.88 35.62
N ASP A 295 -2.09 14.80 36.39
CA ASP A 295 -2.37 14.85 37.83
C ASP A 295 -1.08 15.24 38.58
#